data_AF-A0A6L8C514-F1
#
_entry.id   AF-A0A6L8C514-F1
#
_cell.length_a   1.000
_cell.length_b   1.000
_cell.length_c   1.000
_cell.angle_alpha   90.00
_cell.angle_beta   90.00
_cell.angle_gamma   90.00
#
_symmetry.space_group_name_H-M   'P 1'
#
loop_
_entity.id
_entity.type
_entity.pdbx_description
1 polymer ?
#
loop_
_entity_poly.entity_id
_entity_poly.type
_entity_poly.pdbx_seq_one_letter_code
_entity_poly.pdbx_strand_id
1 'polypeptide(L)' 'VPRVIGECGGNMACATCHVVVADECYDLVGEPNDIEDDMLDFTEAERTQNSRLSCQIRVTDELDGLVLTVLDY' A
#
# COMPACT_ATOMS: atom_id res chain seq x y z
N VAL A 1 -12.81 -5.97 -11.63
CA VAL A 1 -11.36 -6.08 -11.89
C VAL A 1 -10.71 -5.15 -10.89
N PRO A 2 -10.05 -5.72 -9.87
CA PRO A 2 -9.37 -4.91 -8.87
C PRO A 2 -8.30 -4.07 -9.55
N ARG A 3 -8.16 -2.81 -9.14
CA ARG A 3 -7.22 -1.88 -9.75
C ARG A 3 -6.71 -0.85 -8.75
N VAL A 4 -5.43 -0.56 -8.87
CA VAL A 4 -4.80 0.61 -8.25
C VAL A 4 -5.18 1.82 -9.10
N ILE A 5 -5.98 2.73 -8.55
CA ILE A 5 -6.42 3.95 -9.27
C ILE A 5 -5.30 4.99 -9.21
N GLY A 6 -4.72 5.22 -8.02
CA GLY A 6 -3.60 6.15 -7.85
C GLY A 6 -3.95 7.59 -8.22
N GLU A 7 -5.14 8.05 -7.83
CA GLU A 7 -5.74 9.32 -8.30
C GLU A 7 -4.86 10.56 -8.07
N CYS A 8 -4.18 10.65 -6.92
CA CYS A 8 -3.31 11.80 -6.62
C CYS A 8 -1.94 11.75 -7.31
N GLY A 9 -1.65 10.70 -8.09
CA GLY A 9 -0.35 10.54 -8.77
C GLY A 9 0.82 10.26 -7.83
N GLY A 10 0.57 9.73 -6.63
CA GLY A 10 1.62 9.37 -5.67
C GLY A 10 2.02 10.46 -4.68
N ASN A 11 1.23 11.53 -4.56
CA ASN A 11 1.50 12.68 -3.69
C ASN A 11 1.01 12.53 -2.23
N MET A 12 0.74 11.31 -1.75
CA MET A 12 0.22 11.06 -0.39
C MET A 12 -1.04 11.90 -0.07
N ALA A 13 -1.96 12.00 -1.03
CA ALA A 13 -3.15 12.85 -0.91
C ALA A 13 -4.46 12.11 -1.22
N CYS A 14 -4.40 10.82 -1.55
CA CYS A 14 -5.55 9.94 -1.71
C CYS A 14 -5.24 8.58 -1.07
N ALA A 15 -6.24 7.71 -0.93
CA ALA A 15 -6.07 6.34 -0.45
C ALA A 15 -6.30 5.27 -1.55
N THR A 16 -6.38 5.69 -2.82
CA THR A 16 -6.84 4.83 -3.94
C THR A 16 -5.75 3.95 -4.56
N CYS A 17 -4.61 3.81 -3.86
CA CYS A 17 -3.52 2.88 -4.19
C CYS A 17 -3.27 1.87 -3.07
N HIS A 18 -4.29 1.63 -2.25
CA HIS A 18 -4.28 0.64 -1.18
C HIS A 18 -3.95 -0.75 -1.71
N VAL A 19 -2.99 -1.39 -1.06
CA VAL A 19 -2.60 -2.78 -1.27
C VAL A 19 -2.34 -3.43 0.08
N VAL A 20 -2.40 -4.77 0.10
CA VAL A 20 -1.94 -5.56 1.24
C VAL A 20 -0.62 -6.24 0.86
N VAL A 21 0.41 -5.98 1.65
CA VAL A 21 1.73 -6.63 1.49
C VAL A 21 1.65 -8.05 2.04
N ALA A 22 2.18 -9.03 1.30
CA ALA A 22 2.29 -10.39 1.80
C ALA A 22 3.14 -10.44 3.10
N ASP A 23 2.76 -11.29 4.05
CA ASP A 23 3.41 -11.38 5.37
C ASP A 23 4.92 -11.57 5.24
N GLU A 24 5.36 -12.38 4.28
CA GLU A 24 6.78 -12.68 4.05
C GLU A 24 7.59 -11.49 3.52
N CYS A 25 6.91 -10.47 3.00
CA CYS A 25 7.53 -9.27 2.45
C CYS A 25 7.37 -8.03 3.35
N TYR A 26 6.55 -8.10 4.41
CA TYR A 26 6.18 -6.92 5.19
C TYR A 26 7.39 -6.26 5.85
N ASP A 27 8.28 -7.06 6.46
CA ASP A 27 9.49 -6.55 7.11
C ASP A 27 10.46 -5.88 6.12
N LEU A 28 10.46 -6.29 4.84
CA LEU A 28 11.29 -5.67 3.79
C LEU A 28 10.70 -4.33 3.31
N VAL A 29 9.37 -4.25 3.23
CA VAL A 29 8.63 -3.05 2.83
C VAL A 29 8.58 -2.01 3.95
N GLY A 30 8.57 -2.48 5.20
CA GLY A 30 8.51 -1.68 6.41
C GLY A 30 7.10 -1.19 6.74
N GLU A 31 7.01 -0.49 7.87
CA GLU A 31 5.78 0.13 8.36
C GLU A 31 5.43 1.41 7.58
N PRO A 32 4.14 1.79 7.47
CA PRO A 32 3.76 3.11 7.00
C PRO A 32 4.35 4.19 7.93
N ASN A 33 4.64 5.38 7.38
CA ASN A 33 4.90 6.55 8.22
C ASN A 33 3.59 7.11 8.79
N ASP A 34 3.66 8.01 9.78
CA ASP A 34 2.49 8.58 10.46
C ASP A 34 1.43 9.16 9.48
N ILE A 35 1.86 9.82 8.40
CA ILE A 35 0.95 10.41 7.42
C ILE A 35 0.29 9.32 6.57
N GLU A 36 1.06 8.31 6.16
CA GLU A 36 0.52 7.15 5.45
C GLU A 36 -0.45 6.37 6.35
N ASP A 37 -0.13 6.22 7.64
CA ASP A 37 -0.98 5.54 8.63
C ASP A 37 -2.34 6.22 8.75
N ASP A 38 -2.36 7.55 8.93
CA ASP A 38 -3.59 8.35 8.95
C ASP A 38 -4.37 8.21 7.62
N MET A 39 -3.68 8.16 6.48
CA MET A 39 -4.31 8.02 5.18
C MET A 39 -4.92 6.63 4.94
N LEU A 40 -4.38 5.59 5.56
CA LEU A 40 -4.90 4.22 5.46
C LEU A 40 -6.28 4.06 6.10
N ASP A 41 -6.70 4.98 6.99
CA ASP A 41 -8.05 4.99 7.54
C ASP A 41 -9.13 5.45 6.53
N PHE A 42 -8.70 6.02 5.39
CA PHE A 42 -9.58 6.48 4.32
C PHE A 42 -9.64 5.54 3.11
N THR A 43 -9.09 4.33 3.23
CA THR A 43 -9.16 3.32 2.16
C THR A 43 -10.59 2.85 1.96
N GLU A 44 -10.94 2.50 0.72
CA GLU A 44 -12.27 1.99 0.38
C GLU A 44 -12.49 0.57 0.93
N ALA A 45 -11.49 -0.29 0.82
CA ALA A 45 -11.46 -1.55 1.55
C ALA A 45 -11.07 -1.34 3.00
N GLU A 46 -11.49 -2.30 3.84
CA GLU A 46 -11.06 -2.39 5.22
C GLU A 46 -9.53 -2.48 5.31
N ARG A 47 -8.97 -1.63 6.18
CA ARG A 47 -7.55 -1.63 6.53
C ARG A 47 -7.18 -2.91 7.28
N THR A 48 -6.04 -3.48 6.90
CA THR A 48 -5.39 -4.61 7.57
C THR A 48 -4.06 -4.19 8.20
N GLN A 49 -3.46 -5.08 9.00
CA GLN A 49 -2.14 -4.85 9.58
C GLN A 49 -1.05 -4.59 8.52
N ASN A 50 -1.12 -5.30 7.38
CA ASN A 50 -0.13 -5.18 6.31
C ASN A 50 -0.57 -4.22 5.19
N SER A 51 -1.54 -3.36 5.47
CA SER A 51 -2.00 -2.37 4.50
C SER A 51 -0.93 -1.31 4.27
N ARG A 52 -0.68 -1.01 3.01
CA ARG A 52 0.21 0.06 2.56
C ARG A 52 -0.42 0.84 1.41
N LEU A 53 -0.01 2.08 1.24
CA LEU A 53 -0.26 2.82 0.01
C LEU A 53 0.87 2.52 -0.96
N SER A 54 0.58 1.81 -2.06
CA SER A 54 1.62 1.29 -2.95
C SER A 54 2.54 2.37 -3.52
N CYS A 55 2.05 3.61 -3.65
CA CYS A 55 2.85 4.74 -4.11
C CYS A 55 3.94 5.20 -3.12
N GLN A 56 3.90 4.73 -1.88
CA GLN A 56 4.85 5.07 -0.81
C GLN A 56 5.90 3.97 -0.60
N ILE A 57 5.71 2.81 -1.22
CA ILE A 57 6.70 1.73 -1.24
C ILE A 57 7.79 2.12 -2.24
N ARG A 58 9.01 2.37 -1.74
CA ARG A 58 10.17 2.63 -2.59
C ARG A 58 10.75 1.31 -3.08
N VAL A 59 10.67 1.07 -4.39
CA VAL A 59 11.24 -0.13 -5.00
C VAL A 59 12.77 -0.08 -4.91
N THR A 60 13.36 -1.14 -4.35
CA THR A 60 14.80 -1.39 -4.27
C THR A 60 15.09 -2.82 -4.72
N ASP A 61 16.35 -3.15 -4.96
CA ASP A 61 16.76 -4.52 -5.32
C ASP A 61 16.44 -5.55 -4.20
N GLU A 62 16.31 -5.10 -2.95
CA GLU A 62 15.94 -5.94 -1.80
C GLU A 62 14.48 -6.41 -1.85
N LEU A 63 13.65 -5.77 -2.68
CA LEU A 63 12.24 -6.12 -2.90
C LEU A 63 12.01 -7.05 -4.09
N ASP A 64 13.07 -7.70 -4.60
CA ASP A 64 12.91 -8.76 -5.62
C ASP A 64 11.99 -9.86 -5.08
N GLY A 65 10.92 -10.16 -5.84
CA GLY A 65 9.87 -11.09 -5.44
C GLY A 65 8.76 -10.51 -4.55
N LEU A 66 8.68 -9.18 -4.36
CA LEU A 66 7.59 -8.53 -3.63
C LEU A 66 6.21 -8.96 -4.15
N VAL A 67 5.38 -9.49 -3.25
CA VAL A 67 3.99 -9.85 -3.52
C VAL A 67 3.04 -8.86 -2.85
N LEU A 68 2.16 -8.28 -3.66
CA LEU A 68 1.10 -7.37 -3.22
C LEU A 68 -0.26 -7.91 -3.66
N THR A 69 -1.23 -7.85 -2.77
CA THR A 69 -2.63 -8.12 -3.09
C THR A 69 -3.36 -6.82 -3.34
N VAL A 70 -3.97 -6.70 -4.52
CA VAL A 70 -4.92 -5.62 -4.83
C VAL A 70 -6.29 -6.10 -4.38
N LEU A 71 -6.90 -5.33 -3.49
CA LEU A 71 -8.20 -5.64 -2.91
C LEU A 71 -9.32 -5.34 -3.91
N ASP A 72 -10.38 -6.15 -3.87
CA ASP A 72 -11.59 -5.95 -4.67
C ASP A 72 -12.57 -5.05 -3.92
N TYR A 73 -12.98 -3.97 -4.57
CA TYR A 73 -14.10 -3.09 -4.21
C TYR A 73 -14.73 -2.52 -5.48
#